data_AF-A0AAD7QVP0-F1
#
_entry.id   AF-A0AAD7QVP0-F1
#
_cell.length_a   1.000
_cell.length_b   1.000
_cell.length_c   1.000
_cell.angle_alpha   90.00
_cell.angle_beta   90.00
_cell.angle_gamma   90.00
#
_symmetry.space_group_name_H-M   'P 1'
#
loop_
_entity.id
_entity.type
_entity.pdbx_description
1 polymer ?
#
loop_
_entity_poly.entity_id
_entity_poly.type
_entity_poly.pdbx_seq_one_letter_code
_entity_poly.pdbx_strand_id
1 'polypeptide(L)'
;MDTIPSSPTQIYRNMLILEESLRSQYITLRVRRYKYTLFCALLVTWTVYFYYGVFIWYSVYAYVHLIHKLCLMIGVVTLSLFYLSGLYSKTMVFPRRFISNSNKGLRQFNLKLVSTHSSSSKALLAAATRGDVVKLVLLPKAFSAEFREGWEVYRQEYWERENDKRAARASGLVPCSCTYNDETNGSSSGNGK
;
A
#
# COMPACT_ATOMS: atom_id res chain seq x y z
N MET A 1 3.90 3.45 37.56
CA MET A 1 3.77 2.01 37.82
C MET A 1 3.81 1.30 36.49
N ASP A 2 5.02 0.89 36.15
CA ASP A 2 5.42 0.36 34.86
C ASP A 2 4.73 -0.97 34.59
N THR A 3 3.93 -1.02 33.53
CA THR A 3 3.47 -2.30 32.99
C THR A 3 4.65 -2.95 32.29
N ILE A 4 5.40 -3.76 33.04
CA ILE A 4 6.25 -4.80 32.46
C ILE A 4 5.34 -5.56 31.46
N PRO A 5 5.73 -5.75 30.18
CA PRO A 5 4.91 -6.50 29.24
C PRO A 5 4.97 -7.99 29.61
N SER A 6 4.27 -8.39 30.67
CA SER A 6 4.36 -9.71 31.29
C SER A 6 3.25 -10.68 30.85
N SER A 7 2.42 -10.30 29.87
CA SER A 7 1.45 -11.21 29.25
C SER A 7 1.83 -11.51 27.78
N PRO A 8 1.83 -12.79 27.35
CA PRO A 8 2.19 -13.18 25.98
C PRO A 8 1.29 -12.49 24.93
N THR A 9 0.03 -12.20 25.29
CA THR A 9 -0.95 -11.52 24.44
C THR A 9 -0.55 -10.09 24.06
N GLN A 10 0.10 -9.34 24.95
CA GLN A 10 0.60 -8.00 24.63
C GLN A 10 1.75 -8.04 23.62
N ILE A 11 2.62 -9.05 23.72
CA ILE A 11 3.72 -9.26 22.79
C ILE A 11 3.14 -9.60 21.40
N TYR A 12 2.16 -10.50 21.32
CA TYR A 12 1.48 -10.81 20.07
C TYR A 12 0.81 -9.57 19.46
N ARG A 13 0.13 -8.76 20.26
CA ARG A 13 -0.46 -7.50 19.78
C ARG A 13 0.58 -6.56 19.17
N ASN A 14 1.73 -6.40 19.81
CA ASN A 14 2.81 -5.55 19.30
C ASN A 14 3.40 -6.09 17.99
N MET A 15 3.59 -7.41 17.87
CA MET A 15 4.02 -8.05 16.62
C MET A 15 3.01 -7.87 15.49
N LEU A 16 1.71 -7.92 15.81
CA LEU A 16 0.64 -7.71 14.85
C LEU A 16 0.57 -6.24 14.37
N ILE A 17 0.74 -5.28 15.29
CA ILE A 17 0.84 -3.86 14.96
C ILE A 17 2.05 -3.61 14.04
N LEU A 18 3.19 -4.24 14.35
CA LEU A 18 4.37 -4.16 13.49
C LEU A 18 4.09 -4.71 12.09
N GLU A 19 3.45 -5.87 11.98
CA GLU A 19 3.06 -6.47 10.70
C GLU A 19 2.17 -5.54 9.87
N GLU A 20 1.13 -4.96 10.49
CA GLU A 20 0.21 -4.05 9.81
C GLU A 20 0.91 -2.74 9.39
N SER A 21 1.82 -2.22 10.21
CA SER A 21 2.62 -1.04 9.87
C SER A 21 3.54 -1.29 8.67
N LEU A 22 4.17 -2.47 8.58
CA LEU A 22 5.03 -2.87 7.47
C LEU A 22 4.20 -3.07 6.20
N ARG A 23 3.00 -3.63 6.34
CA ARG A 23 2.07 -3.84 5.24
C ARG A 23 1.55 -2.53 4.67
N SER A 24 1.09 -1.60 5.52
CA SER A 24 0.62 -0.29 5.10
C SER A 24 1.70 0.48 4.33
N GLN A 25 2.94 0.43 4.80
CA GLN A 25 4.09 0.98 4.09
C GLN A 25 4.29 0.30 2.73
N TYR A 26 4.27 -1.04 2.68
CA TYR A 26 4.44 -1.80 1.44
C TYR A 26 3.37 -1.46 0.39
N ILE A 27 2.10 -1.40 0.79
CA ILE A 27 0.98 -1.05 -0.10
C ILE A 27 1.10 0.40 -0.59
N THR A 28 1.38 1.34 0.31
CA THR A 28 1.55 2.76 -0.01
C THR A 28 2.66 2.97 -1.05
N LEU A 29 3.79 2.28 -0.88
CA LEU A 29 4.91 2.32 -1.82
C LEU A 29 4.51 1.79 -3.21
N ARG A 30 3.71 0.71 -3.26
CA ARG A 30 3.22 0.14 -4.53
C ARG A 30 2.24 1.05 -5.26
N VAL A 31 1.25 1.61 -4.55
CA VAL A 31 0.26 2.52 -5.13
C VAL A 31 0.96 3.77 -5.68
N ARG A 32 1.92 4.30 -4.92
CA ARG A 32 2.73 5.45 -5.34
C ARG A 32 3.52 5.16 -6.62
N ARG A 33 4.17 3.99 -6.71
CA ARG A 33 4.91 3.57 -7.91
C ARG A 33 4.02 3.46 -9.14
N TYR A 34 2.81 2.91 -9.02
CA TYR A 34 1.91 2.76 -10.16
C TYR A 34 1.51 4.11 -10.75
N LYS A 35 1.13 5.07 -9.90
CA LYS A 35 0.76 6.43 -10.33
C LYS A 35 1.90 7.13 -11.11
N TYR A 36 3.11 7.08 -10.58
CA TYR A 36 4.26 7.72 -11.23
C TYR A 36 4.75 6.96 -12.48
N THR A 37 4.80 5.63 -12.45
CA THR A 37 5.23 4.84 -13.61
C THR A 37 4.25 4.98 -14.77
N LEU A 38 2.95 5.01 -14.49
CA LEU A 38 1.92 5.22 -15.50
C LEU A 38 2.04 6.60 -16.14
N PHE A 39 2.25 7.65 -15.34
CA PHE A 39 2.49 9.00 -15.86
C PHE A 39 3.69 9.04 -16.81
N CYS A 40 4.81 8.42 -16.43
CA CYS A 40 6.01 8.37 -17.28
C CYS A 40 5.81 7.55 -18.54
N ALA A 41 5.15 6.40 -18.44
CA ALA A 41 4.84 5.58 -19.60
C ALA A 41 3.95 6.33 -20.60
N LEU A 42 2.96 7.09 -20.11
CA LEU A 42 2.14 7.98 -20.93
C LEU A 42 2.98 9.09 -21.59
N LEU A 43 3.90 9.73 -20.84
CA LEU A 43 4.81 10.75 -21.38
C LEU A 43 5.72 10.21 -22.49
N VAL A 44 6.27 9.01 -22.31
CA VAL A 44 7.13 8.35 -23.31
C VAL A 44 6.29 7.97 -24.53
N THR A 45 5.13 7.36 -24.33
CA THR A 45 4.21 6.99 -25.43
C THR A 45 3.77 8.22 -26.21
N TRP A 46 3.45 9.31 -25.51
CA TRP A 46 3.11 10.60 -26.09
C TRP A 46 4.25 11.14 -26.97
N THR A 47 5.47 11.16 -26.44
CA THR A 47 6.65 11.63 -27.17
C THR A 47 6.92 10.79 -28.43
N VAL A 48 6.82 9.46 -28.32
CA VAL A 48 7.01 8.54 -29.45
C VAL A 48 5.93 8.73 -30.53
N TYR A 49 4.67 8.89 -30.13
CA TYR A 49 3.55 9.11 -31.05
C TYR A 49 3.75 10.38 -31.89
N PHE A 50 4.06 11.51 -31.24
CA PHE A 50 4.28 12.77 -31.96
C PHE A 50 5.57 12.74 -32.78
N TYR A 51 6.62 12.09 -32.30
CA TYR A 51 7.85 11.87 -33.07
C TYR A 51 7.58 11.09 -34.37
N TYR A 52 6.80 9.99 -34.28
CA TYR A 52 6.38 9.21 -35.43
C TYR A 52 5.50 10.03 -36.41
N GLY A 53 4.59 10.85 -35.86
CA GLY A 53 3.75 11.76 -36.65
C GLY A 53 4.57 12.79 -37.44
N VAL A 54 5.63 13.34 -36.87
CA VAL A 54 6.54 14.29 -37.55
C VAL A 54 7.34 13.61 -38.67
N PHE A 55 7.79 12.37 -38.47
CA PHE A 55 8.73 11.73 -39.40
C PHE A 55 8.04 11.11 -40.62
N ILE A 56 6.81 10.61 -40.48
CA ILE A 56 6.13 9.83 -41.54
C ILE A 56 5.10 10.64 -42.33
N TRP A 57 4.48 11.64 -41.71
CA TRP A 57 3.47 12.48 -42.34
C TRP A 57 4.01 13.88 -42.59
N TYR A 58 4.64 14.10 -43.75
CA TYR A 58 4.91 15.46 -44.23
C TYR A 58 3.58 16.12 -44.62
N SER A 59 2.93 16.76 -43.66
CA SER A 59 1.68 17.48 -43.88
C SER A 59 1.95 18.78 -44.63
N VAL A 60 1.25 18.99 -45.75
CA VAL A 60 1.32 20.21 -46.57
C VAL A 60 0.90 21.45 -45.76
N TYR A 61 0.12 21.27 -44.69
CA TYR A 61 -0.32 22.35 -43.81
C TYR A 61 0.77 22.73 -42.79
N ALA A 62 1.37 23.90 -42.99
CA ALA A 62 2.38 24.46 -42.09
C ALA A 62 1.93 24.51 -40.62
N TYR A 63 0.64 24.80 -40.36
CA TYR A 63 0.06 24.82 -39.02
C TYR A 63 0.13 23.45 -38.32
N VAL A 64 -0.21 22.37 -39.03
CA VAL A 64 -0.19 21.01 -38.47
C VAL A 64 1.24 20.61 -38.12
N HIS A 65 2.20 20.95 -38.97
CA HIS A 65 3.62 20.70 -38.74
C HIS A 65 4.17 21.52 -37.55
N LEU A 66 3.77 22.79 -37.40
CA LEU A 66 4.13 23.62 -36.24
C LEU A 66 3.56 23.05 -34.93
N ILE A 67 2.28 22.65 -34.92
CA ILE A 67 1.64 22.05 -33.74
C ILE A 67 2.35 20.76 -33.32
N HIS A 68 2.69 19.88 -34.26
CA HIS A 68 3.42 18.65 -33.95
C HIS A 68 4.80 18.93 -33.35
N LYS A 69 5.53 19.93 -33.88
CA LYS A 69 6.82 20.36 -33.33
C LYS A 69 6.70 20.96 -31.92
N LEU A 70 5.69 21.79 -31.67
CA LEU A 70 5.45 22.37 -30.35
C LEU A 70 5.09 21.28 -29.33
N CYS A 71 4.21 20.34 -29.67
CA CYS A 71 3.88 19.20 -28.81
C CYS A 71 5.10 18.34 -28.51
N LEU A 72 5.96 18.09 -29.50
CA LEU A 72 7.21 17.35 -29.31
C LEU A 72 8.16 18.10 -28.36
N MET A 73 8.36 19.40 -28.55
CA MET A 73 9.21 20.23 -27.66
C MET A 73 8.70 20.21 -26.22
N ILE A 74 7.39 20.32 -26.00
CA ILE A 74 6.78 20.24 -24.66
C ILE A 74 7.00 18.85 -24.05
N GLY A 75 6.82 17.78 -24.82
CA GLY A 75 7.06 16.40 -24.36
C GLY A 75 8.52 16.19 -23.94
N VAL A 76 9.48 16.65 -24.74
CA VAL A 76 10.92 16.52 -24.47
C VAL A 76 11.35 17.33 -23.24
N VAL A 77 10.88 18.57 -23.11
CA VAL A 77 11.17 19.40 -21.92
C VAL A 77 10.60 18.75 -20.66
N THR A 78 9.36 18.25 -20.72
CA THR A 78 8.71 17.56 -19.60
C THR A 78 9.45 16.27 -19.23
N LEU A 79 9.87 15.48 -20.21
CA LEU A 79 10.67 14.26 -20.00
C LEU A 79 12.03 14.59 -19.37
N SER A 80 12.69 15.65 -19.84
CA SER A 80 13.98 16.10 -19.32
C SER A 80 13.87 16.55 -17.87
N LEU A 81 12.89 17.40 -17.54
CA LEU A 81 12.62 17.80 -16.16
C LEU A 81 12.39 16.58 -15.27
N PHE A 82 11.61 15.62 -15.76
CA PHE A 82 11.31 14.43 -15.00
C PHE A 82 12.54 13.52 -14.79
N TYR A 83 13.41 13.41 -15.80
CA TYR A 83 14.69 12.69 -15.70
C TYR A 83 15.67 13.36 -14.72
N LEU A 84 15.85 14.69 -14.84
CA LEU A 84 16.71 15.48 -13.95
C LEU A 84 16.18 15.54 -12.51
N SER A 85 14.86 15.49 -12.33
CA SER A 85 14.24 15.47 -11.01
C SER A 85 14.69 14.27 -10.15
N GLY A 86 15.36 13.26 -10.75
CA GLY A 86 16.04 12.18 -10.00
C GLY A 86 15.09 11.24 -9.24
N LEU A 87 13.79 11.54 -9.27
CA LEU A 87 12.71 10.73 -8.74
C LEU A 87 12.65 9.36 -9.43
N TYR A 88 13.13 9.20 -10.66
CA TYR A 88 13.07 7.90 -11.33
C TYR A 88 14.04 6.87 -10.74
N SER A 89 15.29 7.27 -10.52
CA SER A 89 16.35 6.37 -10.05
C SER A 89 16.13 5.90 -8.61
N LYS A 90 15.52 6.74 -7.75
CA LYS A 90 15.30 6.43 -6.33
C LYS A 90 13.97 5.70 -6.07
N THR A 91 12.95 5.91 -6.90
CA THR A 91 11.59 5.41 -6.60
C THR A 91 11.27 4.05 -7.22
N MET A 92 11.98 3.62 -8.27
CA MET A 92 11.66 2.38 -8.99
C MET A 92 12.27 1.11 -8.36
N VAL A 93 13.45 1.20 -7.74
CA VAL A 93 14.20 0.04 -7.21
C VAL A 93 13.83 -0.28 -5.75
N PHE A 94 13.26 0.70 -5.03
CA PHE A 94 12.94 0.59 -3.61
C PHE A 94 11.96 -0.56 -3.25
N PRO A 95 10.86 -0.83 -3.98
CA PRO A 95 9.94 -1.88 -3.57
C PRO A 95 10.53 -3.30 -3.67
N ARG A 96 11.53 -3.52 -4.52
CA ARG A 96 12.26 -4.80 -4.55
C ARG A 96 13.20 -4.95 -3.36
N ARG A 97 13.70 -3.83 -2.82
CA ARG A 97 14.62 -3.81 -1.67
C ARG A 97 13.93 -3.60 -0.33
N PHE A 98 12.64 -3.23 -0.29
CA PHE A 98 11.89 -3.00 0.95
C PHE A 98 11.96 -4.23 1.86
N ILE A 99 11.61 -5.42 1.35
CA ILE A 99 11.67 -6.66 2.13
C ILE A 99 13.10 -6.94 2.62
N SER A 100 14.11 -6.75 1.77
CA SER A 100 15.51 -6.96 2.17
C SER A 100 16.00 -5.95 3.21
N ASN A 101 15.59 -4.69 3.12
CA ASN A 101 15.97 -3.64 4.05
C ASN A 101 15.24 -3.81 5.38
N SER A 102 13.94 -4.12 5.36
CA SER A 102 13.18 -4.48 6.55
C SER A 102 13.77 -5.72 7.22
N ASN A 103 14.15 -6.75 6.47
CA ASN A 103 14.79 -7.95 7.02
C ASN A 103 16.13 -7.67 7.71
N LYS A 104 16.88 -6.62 7.31
CA LYS A 104 18.10 -6.21 8.03
C LYS A 104 17.78 -5.67 9.43
N GLY A 105 16.72 -4.86 9.56
CA GLY A 105 16.28 -4.34 10.87
C GLY A 105 15.58 -5.41 11.73
N LEU A 106 14.72 -6.23 11.12
CA LEU A 106 13.98 -7.29 11.83
C LEU A 106 14.89 -8.40 12.37
N ARG A 107 16.09 -8.58 11.80
CA ARG A 107 17.08 -9.56 12.28
C ARG A 107 17.51 -9.28 13.73
N GLN A 108 17.55 -8.02 14.14
CA GLN A 108 17.86 -7.64 15.53
C GLN A 108 16.78 -8.12 16.51
N PHE A 109 15.53 -8.23 16.05
CA PHE A 109 14.39 -8.72 16.83
C PHE A 109 14.11 -10.21 16.61
N ASN A 110 14.98 -10.94 15.89
CA ASN A 110 14.78 -12.34 15.49
C ASN A 110 13.45 -12.58 14.74
N LEU A 111 13.03 -11.59 13.95
CA LEU A 111 11.87 -11.67 13.07
C LEU A 111 12.33 -11.68 11.60
N LYS A 112 11.50 -12.26 10.72
CA LYS A 112 11.72 -12.30 9.28
C LYS A 112 10.44 -11.93 8.55
N LEU A 113 10.53 -11.00 7.62
CA LEU A 113 9.44 -10.62 6.74
C LEU A 113 9.48 -11.51 5.48
N VAL A 114 8.38 -12.21 5.23
CA VAL A 114 8.19 -13.08 4.06
C VAL A 114 7.09 -12.50 3.18
N SER A 115 7.34 -12.45 1.86
CA SER A 115 6.29 -12.09 0.90
C SER A 115 5.52 -13.35 0.53
N THR A 116 4.21 -13.34 0.80
CA THR A 116 3.26 -14.35 0.38
C THR A 116 2.84 -14.01 -1.06
N HIS A 117 3.51 -14.63 -2.02
CA HIS A 117 3.38 -14.30 -3.44
C HIS A 117 2.04 -14.82 -3.99
N SER A 118 0.99 -14.00 -3.98
CA SER A 118 -0.17 -14.24 -4.84
C SER A 118 0.22 -13.88 -6.28
N SER A 119 0.50 -14.91 -7.08
CA SER A 119 1.22 -14.85 -8.36
C SER A 119 0.53 -14.02 -9.47
N SER A 120 -0.78 -13.73 -9.36
CA SER A 120 -1.51 -13.01 -10.41
C SER A 120 -1.72 -11.53 -10.06
N SER A 121 -1.53 -10.63 -11.03
CA SER A 121 -1.76 -9.17 -10.88
C SER A 121 -3.19 -8.82 -10.43
N LYS A 122 -4.19 -9.59 -10.86
CA LYS A 122 -5.59 -9.49 -10.37
C LYS A 122 -5.74 -10.01 -8.93
N ALA A 123 -5.06 -11.11 -8.62
CA ALA A 123 -5.03 -11.69 -7.28
C ALA A 123 -4.25 -10.82 -6.29
N LEU A 124 -3.34 -9.96 -6.74
CA LEU A 124 -2.70 -8.94 -5.91
C LEU A 124 -3.69 -7.88 -5.45
N LEU A 125 -4.57 -7.40 -6.34
CA LEU A 125 -5.56 -6.39 -5.96
C LEU A 125 -6.55 -6.97 -4.96
N ALA A 126 -6.96 -8.23 -5.16
CA ALA A 126 -7.77 -9.01 -4.22
C ALA A 126 -7.02 -9.36 -2.91
N ALA A 127 -5.73 -9.67 -2.97
CA ALA A 127 -4.89 -9.97 -1.81
C ALA A 127 -4.53 -8.71 -1.02
N ALA A 128 -4.42 -7.56 -1.67
CA ALA A 128 -4.28 -6.27 -1.02
C ALA A 128 -5.54 -5.92 -0.22
N THR A 129 -6.71 -6.38 -0.67
CA THR A 129 -7.97 -6.29 0.09
C THR A 129 -8.08 -7.34 1.20
N ARG A 130 -7.44 -8.51 1.06
CA ARG A 130 -7.37 -9.57 2.10
C ARG A 130 -6.27 -9.38 3.15
N GLY A 131 -5.21 -8.63 2.85
CA GLY A 131 -4.06 -8.45 3.75
C GLY A 131 -2.88 -9.40 3.44
N ASP A 132 -3.03 -10.35 2.51
CA ASP A 132 -2.06 -11.44 2.30
C ASP A 132 -0.84 -11.06 1.46
N VAL A 133 -0.39 -9.81 1.51
CA VAL A 133 0.74 -9.34 0.66
C VAL A 133 2.09 -9.62 1.32
N VAL A 134 2.14 -9.58 2.65
CA VAL A 134 3.34 -9.75 3.47
C VAL A 134 2.96 -10.37 4.82
N LYS A 135 3.74 -11.36 5.26
CA LYS A 135 3.60 -12.07 6.55
C LYS A 135 4.88 -11.95 7.38
N LEU A 136 4.75 -11.70 8.68
CA LEU A 136 5.85 -11.70 9.65
C LEU A 136 6.10 -13.13 10.20
N VAL A 137 7.34 -13.62 10.20
CA VAL A 137 7.67 -14.98 10.66
C VAL A 137 8.72 -14.89 11.75
N LEU A 138 8.52 -15.60 12.85
CA LEU A 138 9.48 -15.65 13.96
C LEU A 138 10.59 -16.64 13.62
N LEU A 139 11.85 -16.25 13.82
CA LEU A 139 12.96 -17.19 13.64
C LEU A 139 13.02 -18.20 14.79
N PRO A 140 13.36 -19.47 14.51
CA PRO A 140 13.38 -20.53 15.51
C PRO A 140 14.47 -20.37 16.59
N LYS A 141 15.49 -19.54 16.31
CA LYS A 141 16.68 -19.40 17.17
C LYS A 141 16.41 -18.64 18.48
N ALA A 142 15.39 -17.80 18.55
CA ALA A 142 15.15 -16.93 19.70
C ALA A 142 13.82 -17.18 20.44
N PHE A 143 12.92 -17.99 19.86
CA PHE A 143 11.58 -18.23 20.41
C PHE A 143 11.33 -19.73 20.55
N SER A 144 10.70 -20.14 21.65
CA SER A 144 10.26 -21.53 21.87
C SER A 144 9.25 -21.98 20.81
N ALA A 145 9.09 -23.29 20.65
CA ALA A 145 8.11 -23.84 19.70
C ALA A 145 6.68 -23.45 20.09
N GLU A 146 6.36 -23.54 21.38
CA GLU A 146 5.06 -23.16 21.96
C GLU A 146 4.71 -21.68 21.71
N PHE A 147 5.68 -20.77 21.87
CA PHE A 147 5.45 -19.34 21.60
C PHE A 147 5.17 -19.06 20.12
N ARG A 148 5.85 -19.78 19.22
CA ARG A 148 5.62 -19.66 17.77
C ARG A 148 4.25 -20.16 17.38
N GLU A 149 3.83 -21.28 17.94
CA GLU A 149 2.49 -21.83 17.73
C GLU A 149 1.42 -20.87 18.27
N GLY A 150 1.58 -20.36 19.49
CA GLY A 150 0.68 -19.36 20.07
C GLY A 150 0.58 -18.08 19.23
N TRP A 151 1.68 -17.62 18.64
CA TRP A 151 1.69 -16.50 17.69
C TRP A 151 0.89 -16.81 16.41
N GLU A 152 1.13 -17.97 15.78
CA GLU A 152 0.44 -18.34 14.53
C GLU A 152 -1.07 -18.50 14.76
N VAL A 153 -1.48 -19.11 15.88
CA VAL A 153 -2.89 -19.22 16.29
C VAL A 153 -3.51 -17.85 16.51
N TYR A 154 -2.88 -16.99 17.33
CA TYR A 154 -3.39 -15.64 17.61
C TYR A 154 -3.54 -14.80 16.33
N ARG A 155 -2.54 -14.87 15.44
CA ARG A 155 -2.59 -14.20 14.14
C ARG A 155 -3.75 -14.74 13.31
N GLN A 156 -3.88 -16.06 13.18
CA GLN A 156 -4.90 -16.67 12.34
C GLN A 156 -6.29 -16.25 12.81
N GLU A 157 -6.56 -16.35 14.11
CA GLU A 157 -7.84 -15.98 14.71
C GLU A 157 -8.15 -14.49 14.50
N TYR A 158 -7.13 -13.62 14.59
CA TYR A 158 -7.29 -12.20 14.26
C TYR A 158 -7.69 -11.98 12.79
N TRP A 159 -7.00 -12.64 11.86
CA TRP A 159 -7.27 -12.49 10.42
C TRP A 159 -8.61 -13.10 10.00
N GLU A 160 -9.03 -14.19 10.62
CA GLU A 160 -10.36 -14.78 10.42
C GLU A 160 -11.45 -13.79 10.84
N ARG A 161 -11.36 -13.26 12.08
CA ARG A 161 -12.30 -12.23 12.57
C ARG A 161 -12.32 -10.98 11.69
N GLU A 162 -11.17 -10.56 11.15
CA GLU A 162 -11.10 -9.39 10.28
C GLU A 162 -11.65 -9.67 8.86
N ASN A 163 -11.44 -10.88 8.34
CA ASN A 163 -12.02 -11.31 7.08
C ASN A 163 -13.54 -11.46 7.17
N ASP A 164 -14.07 -11.97 8.28
CA ASP A 164 -15.51 -12.08 8.53
C ASP A 164 -16.17 -10.70 8.56
N LYS A 165 -15.56 -9.71 9.23
CA LYS A 165 -16.03 -8.33 9.20
C LYS A 165 -16.04 -7.75 7.80
N ARG A 166 -15.02 -8.04 6.99
CA ARG A 166 -14.94 -7.58 5.59
C ARG A 166 -15.98 -8.27 4.71
N ALA A 167 -16.21 -9.57 4.90
CA ALA A 167 -17.24 -10.33 4.20
C ALA A 167 -18.63 -9.80 4.56
N ALA A 168 -18.89 -9.52 5.83
CA ALA A 168 -20.16 -8.96 6.29
C ALA A 168 -20.43 -7.54 5.76
N ARG A 169 -19.37 -6.71 5.60
CA ARG A 169 -19.46 -5.42 4.90
C ARG A 169 -19.73 -5.59 3.40
N ALA A 170 -19.08 -6.56 2.76
CA ALA A 170 -19.26 -6.83 1.34
C ALA A 170 -20.64 -7.41 1.00
N SER A 171 -21.22 -8.22 1.91
CA SER A 171 -22.57 -8.78 1.79
C SER A 171 -23.67 -7.79 2.20
N GLY A 172 -23.32 -6.56 2.60
CA GLY A 172 -24.27 -5.51 3.00
C GLY A 172 -25.03 -5.79 4.30
N LEU A 173 -24.63 -6.80 5.07
CA LEU A 173 -25.30 -7.19 6.33
C LEU A 173 -24.92 -6.29 7.51
N VAL A 174 -23.87 -5.49 7.37
CA VAL A 174 -23.43 -4.54 8.39
C VAL A 174 -23.51 -3.14 7.78
N PRO A 175 -24.42 -2.27 8.24
CA PRO A 175 -24.39 -0.88 7.82
C PRO A 175 -23.04 -0.29 8.21
N CYS A 176 -22.37 0.38 7.26
CA CYS A 176 -21.16 1.14 7.56
C CYS A 176 -21.47 2.11 8.70
N SER A 177 -20.93 1.86 9.89
CA SER A 177 -21.02 2.80 11.01
C SER A 177 -20.22 4.05 10.69
N CYS A 178 -20.85 4.96 9.96
CA CYS A 178 -20.53 6.38 10.00
C CYS A 178 -21.17 6.92 11.27
N THR A 179 -20.35 7.48 12.14
CA THR A 179 -20.69 8.09 13.43
C THR A 179 -21.74 9.19 13.29
N TYR A 180 -22.74 9.22 14.18
CA TYR A 180 -23.27 10.48 14.73
C TYR A 180 -23.44 10.31 16.24
N ASN A 181 -22.70 11.11 17.00
CA ASN A 181 -22.75 11.14 18.46
C ASN A 181 -24.01 11.90 18.91
N ASP A 182 -24.78 11.24 19.77
CA ASP A 182 -25.36 11.74 21.02
C ASP A 182 -25.93 13.17 21.08
N GLU A 183 -27.27 13.27 21.09
CA GLU A 183 -28.00 14.34 21.79
C GLU A 183 -29.10 13.68 22.65
N THR A 184 -28.70 12.96 23.70
CA THR A 184 -29.60 12.65 24.80
C THR A 184 -29.02 13.18 26.11
N ASN A 185 -29.41 14.41 26.49
CA ASN A 185 -29.85 14.76 27.84
C ASN A 185 -30.00 16.28 28.02
N GLY A 186 -31.16 16.68 28.57
CA GLY A 186 -31.23 17.88 29.41
C GLY A 186 -32.29 18.92 29.06
N SER A 187 -33.57 18.59 29.15
CA SER A 187 -34.55 19.59 29.58
C SER A 187 -35.70 18.91 30.33
N SER A 188 -35.46 18.69 31.62
CA SER A 188 -36.49 18.40 32.61
C SER A 188 -37.25 19.70 32.87
N SER A 189 -38.36 19.91 32.17
CA SER A 189 -39.32 20.97 32.52
C SER A 189 -40.20 20.44 33.64
N GLY A 190 -39.93 20.91 34.85
CA GLY A 190 -40.72 20.65 36.04
C GLY A 190 -42.19 21.02 35.82
N ASN A 191 -43.06 20.06 36.10
CA ASN A 191 -44.49 20.23 36.22
C ASN A 191 -44.82 20.03 37.71
N GLY A 192 -45.39 21.04 38.36
CA GLY A 192 -45.71 20.96 39.78
C GLY A 192 -46.30 22.27 40.31
N LYS A 193 -47.63 22.29 40.34
CA LYS A 193 -48.58 23.09 41.15
C LYS A 193 -48.01 24.06 42.18
#